data_AF-A0A924BQC1-F1
#
_entry.id   AF-A0A924BQC1-F1
#
_cell.length_a   1.000
_cell.length_b   1.000
_cell.length_c   1.000
_cell.angle_alpha   90.00
_cell.angle_beta   90.00
_cell.angle_gamma   90.00
#
_symmetry.space_group_name_H-M   'P 1'
#
loop_
_entity.id
_entity.type
_entity.pdbx_description
1 polymer ?
#
loop_
_entity_poly.entity_id
_entity_poly.type
_entity_poly.pdbx_seq_one_letter_code
_entity_poly.pdbx_strand_id
1 'polypeptide(L)'
;MAKSSDAKSTTTYSKSFTGSLTDPNGNVRHFIQGACCRNFDLPAVEYADGTKIWYKENPKRGEGFGQRSEIQHRVGGASAIYASGVEHWMQNGVFHRDDGEPAFISKTIKKWYVNGKLLKIERTGY
;
A
#
# COMPACT_ATOMS: atom_id res chain seq x y z
N MET A 1 15.93 31.66 37.39
CA MET A 1 16.71 30.72 36.56
C MET A 1 15.74 29.73 35.95
N ALA A 2 15.49 29.83 34.64
CA ALA A 2 14.63 28.92 33.90
C ALA A 2 15.37 27.59 33.65
N LYS A 3 14.75 26.45 33.98
CA LYS A 3 15.16 25.14 33.47
C LYS A 3 14.02 24.59 32.63
N SER A 4 14.21 24.71 31.32
CA SER A 4 13.56 23.92 30.28
C SER A 4 14.19 22.52 30.23
N SER A 5 13.50 21.61 29.53
CA SER A 5 13.92 20.27 29.12
C SER A 5 13.69 19.16 30.17
N ASP A 6 13.03 18.04 29.89
CA ASP A 6 12.61 17.43 28.64
C ASP A 6 11.23 16.80 28.87
N ALA A 7 10.20 17.36 28.23
CA ALA A 7 8.96 16.63 28.06
C ALA A 7 9.30 15.42 27.19
N LYS A 8 9.32 14.22 27.79
CA LYS A 8 9.15 12.97 27.06
C LYS A 8 7.92 13.19 26.20
N SER A 9 8.12 13.43 24.92
CA SER A 9 7.07 13.57 23.93
C SER A 9 6.39 12.23 23.83
N THR A 10 5.47 11.95 24.76
CA THR A 10 4.34 11.06 24.55
C THR A 10 3.55 11.71 23.43
N THR A 11 4.02 11.50 22.19
CA THR A 11 3.37 11.91 20.97
C THR A 11 2.02 11.22 20.97
N THR A 12 1.02 11.90 21.54
CA THR A 12 -0.37 11.48 21.49
C THR A 12 -0.69 11.34 20.00
N TYR A 13 -0.87 10.10 19.56
CA TYR A 13 -1.11 9.76 18.16
C TYR A 13 -2.38 10.49 17.71
N SER A 14 -2.22 11.64 17.07
CA SER A 14 -3.35 12.44 16.62
C SER A 14 -3.94 11.74 15.39
N LYS A 15 -5.28 11.64 15.32
CA LYS A 15 -6.06 11.06 14.20
C LYS A 15 -5.87 11.79 12.86
N SER A 16 -4.81 12.60 12.74
CA SER A 16 -4.42 13.47 11.65
C SER A 16 -2.91 13.40 11.36
N PHE A 17 -2.18 12.42 11.92
CA PHE A 17 -0.75 12.25 11.69
C PHE A 17 -0.44 12.16 10.19
N THR A 18 0.42 13.07 9.72
CA THR A 18 0.89 13.11 8.35
C THR A 18 2.40 13.07 8.39
N GLY A 19 3.00 12.04 7.78
CA GLY A 19 4.44 11.80 7.87
C GLY A 19 4.81 10.40 7.41
N SER A 20 6.11 10.12 7.40
CA SER A 20 6.67 8.80 7.13
C SER A 20 7.18 8.16 8.42
N LEU A 21 6.81 6.91 8.66
CA LEU A 21 7.38 6.07 9.71
C LEU A 21 8.31 5.05 9.08
N THR A 22 9.52 4.93 9.62
CA THR A 22 10.49 3.93 9.19
C THR A 22 10.67 2.91 10.32
N ASP A 23 10.37 1.65 10.04
CA ASP A 23 10.60 0.53 10.95
C ASP A 23 12.12 0.23 11.04
N PRO A 24 12.64 -0.35 12.14
CA PRO A 24 14.05 -0.77 12.27
C PRO A 24 14.51 -1.73 11.17
N ASN A 25 13.56 -2.43 10.53
CA ASN A 25 13.79 -3.33 9.41
C ASN A 25 14.03 -2.59 8.08
N GLY A 26 14.00 -1.25 8.06
CA GLY A 26 14.15 -0.41 6.86
C GLY A 26 12.87 -0.24 6.04
N ASN A 27 11.71 -0.66 6.57
CA ASN A 27 10.43 -0.48 5.89
C ASN A 27 9.90 0.92 6.16
N VAL A 28 9.50 1.64 5.13
CA VAL A 28 8.94 2.98 5.20
C VAL A 28 7.44 2.93 4.94
N ARG A 29 6.65 3.57 5.79
CA ARG A 29 5.20 3.72 5.65
C ARG A 29 4.83 5.19 5.71
N HIS A 30 4.09 5.64 4.71
CA HIS A 30 3.63 7.02 4.60
C HIS A 30 2.18 7.11 5.03
N PHE A 31 1.90 8.12 5.85
CA PHE A 31 0.58 8.43 6.36
C PHE A 31 0.21 9.85 5.95
N ILE A 32 -1.03 10.05 5.54
CA ILE A 32 -1.66 11.35 5.37
C ILE A 32 -2.95 11.33 6.19
N GLN A 33 -3.08 12.27 7.12
CA GLN A 33 -4.23 12.39 8.02
C GLN A 33 -4.58 11.08 8.77
N GLY A 34 -3.57 10.30 9.13
CA GLY A 34 -3.72 9.03 9.85
C GLY A 34 -4.11 7.84 8.97
N ALA A 35 -4.22 8.01 7.64
CA ALA A 35 -4.39 6.92 6.68
C ALA A 35 -3.07 6.63 5.96
N CYS A 36 -2.72 5.37 5.77
CA CYS A 36 -1.59 5.00 4.91
C CYS A 36 -1.90 5.41 3.46
N CYS A 37 -1.30 6.49 2.99
CA CYS A 37 -1.33 6.91 1.58
C CYS A 37 -0.20 7.90 1.33
N ARG A 38 0.10 8.15 0.06
CA ARG A 38 1.14 9.10 -0.34
C ARG A 38 0.68 9.87 -1.56
N ASN A 39 0.89 11.19 -1.53
CA ASN A 39 0.61 12.06 -2.66
C ASN A 39 1.58 11.78 -3.82
N PHE A 40 1.21 12.24 -5.02
CA PHE A 40 2.02 12.11 -6.25
C PHE A 40 2.18 10.69 -6.82
N ASP A 41 1.17 9.83 -6.66
CA ASP A 41 1.21 8.41 -7.11
C ASP A 41 2.42 7.63 -6.58
N LEU A 42 2.93 8.06 -5.44
CA LEU A 42 4.04 7.39 -4.77
C LEU A 42 3.51 6.23 -3.92
N PRO A 43 4.34 5.20 -3.69
CA PRO A 43 3.95 4.08 -2.84
C PRO A 43 3.68 4.57 -1.42
N ALA A 44 2.58 4.07 -0.85
CA ALA A 44 2.22 4.32 0.54
C ALA A 44 3.12 3.52 1.49
N VAL A 45 3.57 2.33 1.05
CA VAL A 45 4.51 1.50 1.80
C VAL A 45 5.64 1.06 0.88
N GLU A 46 6.86 1.21 1.37
CA GLU A 46 8.09 0.75 0.73
C GLU A 46 8.82 -0.17 1.70
N TYR A 47 9.00 -1.42 1.32
CA TYR A 47 9.75 -2.39 2.10
C TYR A 47 11.21 -2.39 1.67
N ALA A 48 12.09 -2.78 2.60
CA ALA A 48 13.53 -2.85 2.34
C ALA A 48 13.92 -3.89 1.27
N ASP A 49 13.05 -4.87 1.01
CA ASP A 49 13.22 -5.84 -0.08
C ASP A 49 12.98 -5.21 -1.48
N GLY A 50 12.42 -4.01 -1.55
CA GLY A 50 12.01 -3.33 -2.78
C GLY A 50 10.52 -3.48 -3.11
N THR A 51 9.74 -4.16 -2.27
CA THR A 51 8.29 -4.26 -2.40
C THR A 51 7.64 -2.91 -2.13
N LYS A 52 6.74 -2.50 -3.02
CA LYS A 52 6.04 -1.22 -2.99
C LYS A 52 4.54 -1.46 -3.04
N ILE A 53 3.80 -0.80 -2.16
CA ILE A 53 2.34 -0.94 -2.07
C ILE A 53 1.70 0.45 -2.06
N TRP A 54 0.65 0.60 -2.85
CA TRP A 54 -0.15 1.82 -2.96
C TRP A 54 -1.50 1.60 -2.30
N TYR A 55 -1.85 2.53 -1.42
CA TYR A 55 -3.11 2.55 -0.71
C TYR A 55 -3.79 3.89 -0.99
N LYS A 56 -5.09 3.88 -1.30
CA LYS A 56 -5.85 5.11 -1.58
C LYS A 56 -6.37 5.73 -0.28
N GLU A 57 -6.98 4.92 0.57
CA GLU A 57 -7.56 5.36 1.84
C GLU A 57 -7.87 4.13 2.70
N ASN A 58 -7.77 4.28 4.02
CA ASN A 58 -8.31 3.33 4.97
C ASN A 58 -9.58 3.92 5.58
N PRO A 59 -10.79 3.40 5.29
CA PRO A 59 -11.99 3.83 5.99
C PRO A 59 -11.85 3.43 7.46
N LYS A 60 -11.48 4.39 8.31
CA LYS A 60 -11.34 4.29 9.77
C LYS A 60 -12.30 3.25 10.37
N ARG A 61 -11.81 2.04 10.67
CA ARG A 61 -12.49 1.10 11.56
C ARG A 61 -11.58 0.77 12.74
N GLY A 62 -11.96 1.31 13.90
CA GLY A 62 -11.57 0.83 15.22
C GLY A 62 -10.29 1.43 15.78
N GLU A 63 -10.31 1.65 17.09
CA GLU A 63 -9.21 2.16 17.95
C GLU A 63 -8.06 1.15 18.12
N GLY A 64 -7.87 0.24 17.15
CA GLY A 64 -6.86 -0.81 17.17
C GLY A 64 -5.60 -0.40 16.42
N PHE A 65 -4.44 -0.69 17.02
CA PHE A 65 -3.13 -0.72 16.35
C PHE A 65 -3.12 -1.87 15.33
N GLY A 66 -3.75 -1.64 14.18
CA GLY A 66 -3.98 -2.65 13.16
C GLY A 66 -4.68 -2.02 11.97
N GLN A 67 -4.03 -1.00 11.39
CA GLN A 67 -4.49 -0.35 10.16
C GLN A 67 -4.44 -1.37 9.02
N ARG A 68 -5.53 -2.10 8.78
CA ARG A 68 -5.71 -2.75 7.49
C ARG A 68 -5.95 -1.64 6.49
N SER A 69 -4.88 -1.21 5.82
CA SER A 69 -4.97 -0.48 4.55
C SER A 69 -5.57 -1.47 3.54
N GLU A 70 -6.86 -1.74 3.65
CA GLU A 70 -7.49 -2.89 2.97
C GLU A 70 -7.77 -2.56 1.49
N ILE A 71 -7.67 -1.28 1.11
CA ILE A 71 -7.89 -0.80 -0.24
C ILE A 71 -6.54 -0.50 -0.90
N GLN A 72 -5.90 -1.55 -1.39
CA GLN A 72 -4.86 -1.42 -2.40
C GLN A 72 -5.51 -0.86 -3.66
N HIS A 73 -5.05 0.31 -4.09
CA HIS A 73 -5.55 0.96 -5.30
C HIS A 73 -4.57 2.03 -5.79
N ARG A 74 -4.29 1.98 -7.09
CA ARG A 74 -3.53 2.99 -7.83
C ARG A 74 -4.24 3.25 -9.15
N VAL A 75 -4.55 4.52 -9.44
CA VAL A 75 -5.16 4.90 -10.73
C VAL A 75 -4.08 4.79 -11.80
N GLY A 76 -4.33 4.01 -12.86
CA GLY A 76 -3.41 3.88 -13.99
C GLY A 76 -2.12 3.08 -13.71
N GLY A 77 -2.03 2.33 -12.61
CA GLY A 77 -0.83 1.54 -12.30
C GLY A 77 -1.04 0.41 -11.31
N ALA A 78 0.00 -0.41 -11.11
CA ALA A 78 -0.04 -1.52 -10.16
C ALA A 78 -0.22 -1.01 -8.72
N SER A 79 -1.13 -1.64 -7.98
CA SER A 79 -1.40 -1.33 -6.58
C SER A 79 -0.42 -2.00 -5.62
N ALA A 80 0.23 -3.09 -6.05
CA ALA A 80 1.38 -3.65 -5.37
C ALA A 80 2.40 -4.15 -6.39
N ILE A 81 3.67 -3.89 -6.12
CA ILE A 81 4.81 -4.34 -6.90
C ILE A 81 5.76 -5.02 -5.91
N TYR A 82 5.99 -6.31 -6.08
CA TYR A 82 6.87 -7.08 -5.22
C TYR A 82 8.29 -7.09 -5.77
N ALA A 83 9.27 -7.20 -4.88
CA ALA A 83 10.68 -7.37 -5.23
C ALA A 83 10.95 -8.55 -6.20
N SER A 84 10.08 -9.56 -6.18
CA SER A 84 10.13 -10.71 -7.10
C SER A 84 9.81 -10.37 -8.56
N GLY A 85 9.35 -9.13 -8.84
CA GLY A 85 8.84 -8.69 -10.13
C GLY A 85 7.38 -9.07 -10.37
N VAL A 86 6.66 -9.43 -9.31
CA VAL A 86 5.21 -9.69 -9.37
C VAL A 86 4.47 -8.38 -9.20
N GLU A 87 3.48 -8.13 -10.05
CA GLU A 87 2.68 -6.91 -10.03
C GLU A 87 1.20 -7.24 -9.91
N HIS A 88 0.51 -6.55 -8.98
CA HIS A 88 -0.90 -6.72 -8.71
C HIS A 88 -1.65 -5.40 -8.96
N TRP A 89 -2.76 -5.49 -9.67
CA TRP A 89 -3.74 -4.41 -9.82
C TRP A 89 -4.96 -4.78 -9.00
N MET A 90 -5.20 -3.99 -7.96
CA MET A 90 -6.36 -4.14 -7.10
C MET A 90 -7.12 -2.82 -7.08
N GLN A 91 -8.43 -2.92 -7.00
CA GLN A 91 -9.30 -1.78 -6.78
C GLN A 91 -10.28 -2.17 -5.69
N ASN A 92 -10.40 -1.34 -4.65
CA ASN A 92 -11.30 -1.59 -3.53
C ASN A 92 -11.10 -2.97 -2.86
N GLY A 93 -9.84 -3.43 -2.79
CA GLY A 93 -9.48 -4.70 -2.16
C GLY A 93 -9.73 -5.96 -3.01
N VAL A 94 -10.16 -5.82 -4.27
CA VAL A 94 -10.32 -6.94 -5.21
C VAL A 94 -9.42 -6.75 -6.43
N PHE A 95 -8.95 -7.85 -7.02
CA PHE A 95 -8.21 -7.78 -8.29
C PHE A 95 -9.10 -7.21 -9.39
N HIS A 96 -8.64 -6.16 -10.05
CA HIS A 96 -9.41 -5.46 -11.07
C HIS A 96 -8.46 -4.68 -12.01
N ARG A 97 -8.66 -4.81 -13.33
CA ARG A 97 -8.01 -3.99 -14.36
C ARG A 97 -8.91 -3.88 -15.60
N ASP A 98 -9.38 -2.67 -15.92
CA ASP A 98 -10.31 -2.40 -17.02
C ASP A 98 -9.66 -2.37 -18.41
N ASP A 99 -8.34 -2.13 -18.51
CA ASP A 99 -7.62 -1.91 -19.78
C ASP A 99 -7.40 -3.18 -20.64
N GLY A 100 -8.10 -4.28 -20.36
CA GLY A 100 -7.87 -5.58 -21.03
C GLY A 100 -6.50 -6.20 -20.71
N GLU A 101 -5.79 -5.63 -19.74
CA GLU A 101 -4.48 -6.06 -19.29
C GLU A 101 -4.59 -6.96 -18.04
N PRO A 102 -3.57 -7.78 -17.76
CA PRO A 102 -3.59 -8.67 -16.61
C PRO A 102 -3.56 -7.91 -15.28
N ALA A 103 -4.50 -8.21 -14.39
CA ALA A 103 -4.51 -7.67 -13.03
C ALA A 103 -3.50 -8.38 -12.10
N PHE A 104 -2.92 -9.50 -12.54
CA PHE A 104 -1.81 -10.17 -11.87
C PHE A 104 -0.77 -10.52 -12.93
N ILE A 105 0.47 -10.07 -12.73
CA ILE A 105 1.59 -10.40 -13.61
C ILE A 105 2.69 -11.03 -12.76
N SER A 106 3.11 -12.23 -13.14
CA SER A 106 4.36 -12.83 -12.70
C SER A 106 5.18 -13.24 -13.91
N LYS A 107 6.42 -13.69 -13.67
CA LYS A 107 7.34 -14.15 -14.72
C LYS A 107 6.75 -15.28 -15.58
N THR A 108 5.89 -16.12 -15.01
CA THR A 108 5.35 -17.31 -15.69
C THR A 108 3.84 -17.27 -15.87
N ILE A 109 3.12 -16.41 -15.15
CA ILE A 109 1.66 -16.41 -15.12
C ILE A 109 1.14 -14.98 -15.22
N LYS A 110 0.19 -14.77 -16.12
CA LYS A 110 -0.63 -13.56 -16.18
C LYS A 110 -2.08 -13.93 -15.91
N LYS A 111 -2.78 -13.15 -15.09
CA LYS A 111 -4.21 -13.35 -14.83
C LYS A 111 -4.96 -12.04 -15.00
N TRP A 112 -6.11 -12.12 -15.65
CA TRP A 112 -7.00 -10.99 -15.88
C TRP A 112 -8.15 -11.08 -14.90
N TYR A 113 -8.40 -9.99 -14.18
CA TYR A 113 -9.51 -9.90 -13.26
C TYR A 113 -10.27 -8.60 -13.49
N VAL A 114 -11.59 -8.65 -13.44
CA VAL A 114 -12.47 -7.47 -13.45
C VAL A 114 -13.46 -7.63 -12.30
N ASN A 115 -13.47 -6.67 -11.38
CA ASN A 115 -14.32 -6.67 -10.18
C ASN A 115 -14.17 -7.95 -9.35
N GLY A 116 -12.93 -8.43 -9.18
CA GLY A 116 -12.61 -9.66 -8.47
C GLY A 116 -12.91 -10.95 -9.24
N LYS A 117 -13.54 -10.88 -10.42
CA LYS A 117 -13.84 -12.06 -11.24
C LYS A 117 -12.69 -12.35 -12.19
N LEU A 118 -12.18 -13.58 -12.13
CA LEU A 118 -11.17 -14.07 -13.05
C LEU A 118 -11.77 -14.21 -14.45
N LEU A 119 -11.16 -13.56 -15.44
CA LEU A 119 -11.56 -13.65 -16.85
C LEU A 119 -10.68 -14.64 -17.61
N LYS A 120 -9.37 -14.55 -17.43
CA LYS A 120 -8.39 -15.33 -18.19
C LYS A 120 -7.17 -15.62 -17.31
N ILE A 121 -6.56 -16.79 -17.53
CA ILE A 121 -5.22 -17.11 -17.04
C ILE A 121 -4.38 -17.46 -18.26
N GLU A 122 -3.20 -16.89 -18.33
CA GLU A 122 -2.19 -17.22 -19.32
C GLU A 122 -0.95 -17.68 -18.59
N ARG A 123 -0.48 -18.86 -18.95
CA ARG A 123 0.75 -19.43 -18.42
C ARG A 123 1.76 -19.44 -19.55
N THR A 124 2.86 -18.72 -19.36
CA THR A 124 4.00 -18.79 -20.25
C THR A 124 4.84 -19.95 -19.75
N GLY A 125 4.73 -21.10 -20.41
CA GLY A 125 5.54 -22.29 -20.12
C GLY A 125 6.98 -22.09 -20.58
N TYR A 126 7.92 -22.56 -19.78
CA TYR A 126 9.31 -22.79 -20.18
C TYR A 126 9.44 -24.15 -20.87
#